data_AF-V7B210-F1
#
_entry.id   AF-V7B210-F1
#
_cell.length_a   1.000
_cell.length_b   1.000
_cell.length_c   1.000
_cell.angle_alpha   90.00
_cell.angle_beta   90.00
_cell.angle_gamma   90.00
#
_symmetry.space_group_name_H-M   'P 1'
#
loop_
_entity.id
_entity.type
_entity.pdbx_description
1 polymer ?
#
loop_
_entity_poly.entity_id
_entity_poly.type
_entity_poly.pdbx_seq_one_letter_code
_entity_poly.pdbx_strand_id
1 'polypeptide(L)'
;RTDVFITNNLEGREDLNLHCKSKDDDLGQHLLHINQSFKMRFQTNLFYGTLFFCSFEWGNGPVLHFDVYDQIRDENKCDDNVCKWYVHKDGPCRYEPQLDSSDRKCYPWNH
;
A
#
# COMPACT_ATOMS: atom_id res chain seq x y z
N ARG A 1 -4.49 6.26 15.35
CA ARG A 1 -4.20 7.00 14.09
C ARG A 1 -3.28 6.09 13.28
N THR A 2 -3.57 5.91 12.01
CA THR A 2 -2.88 4.93 11.18
C THR A 2 -2.12 5.64 10.08
N ASP A 3 -0.90 5.17 9.84
CA ASP A 3 -0.01 5.64 8.79
C ASP A 3 0.19 4.53 7.76
N VAL A 4 0.04 4.87 6.50
CA VAL A 4 0.34 3.96 5.39
C VAL A 4 1.36 4.64 4.49
N PHE A 5 2.47 3.94 4.28
CA PHE A 5 3.53 4.33 3.36
C PHE A 5 3.54 3.37 2.18
N ILE A 6 3.64 3.91 0.98
CA ILE A 6 3.76 3.14 -0.27
C ILE A 6 5.05 3.59 -0.95
N THR A 7 6.05 2.71 -0.93
CA THR A 7 7.38 2.97 -1.51
C THR A 7 7.49 2.29 -2.87
N ASN A 8 7.93 3.03 -3.89
CA ASN A 8 8.29 2.45 -5.17
C ASN A 8 9.60 1.64 -5.02
N ASN A 9 9.50 0.32 -5.19
CA ASN A 9 10.63 -0.61 -5.12
C ASN A 9 10.70 -1.51 -6.38
N LEU A 10 10.21 -1.01 -7.51
CA LEU A 10 10.18 -1.73 -8.78
C LEU A 10 11.60 -2.05 -9.28
N GLU A 11 11.82 -3.31 -9.67
CA GLU A 11 13.14 -3.86 -10.00
C GLU A 11 13.76 -3.21 -11.26
N GLY A 12 12.92 -2.71 -12.17
CA GLY A 12 13.37 -2.04 -13.39
C GLY A 12 13.62 -0.54 -13.20
N ARG A 13 13.47 -0.03 -11.97
CA ARG A 13 13.64 1.39 -11.63
C ARG A 13 12.67 2.31 -12.40
N GLU A 14 11.52 1.79 -12.79
CA GLU A 14 10.45 2.55 -13.42
C GLU A 14 9.83 3.54 -12.44
N ASP A 15 9.27 4.63 -12.97
CA ASP A 15 8.40 5.51 -12.19
C ASP A 15 7.04 4.83 -12.00
N LEU A 16 6.52 4.94 -10.77
CA LEU A 16 5.24 4.37 -10.38
C LEU A 16 4.18 5.47 -10.33
N ASN A 17 3.18 5.37 -11.20
CA ASN A 17 1.94 6.12 -11.08
C ASN A 17 1.02 5.41 -10.07
N LEU A 18 0.67 6.13 -9.01
CA LEU A 18 -0.15 5.67 -7.91
C LEU A 18 -1.40 6.54 -7.80
N HIS A 19 -2.59 5.97 -7.75
CA HIS A 19 -3.81 6.70 -7.42
C HIS A 19 -4.54 5.98 -6.31
N CYS A 20 -4.68 6.62 -5.15
CA CYS A 20 -5.29 6.04 -3.97
C CYS A 20 -6.61 6.72 -3.61
N LYS A 21 -7.59 5.95 -3.13
CA LYS A 21 -8.84 6.48 -2.60
C LYS A 21 -9.45 5.55 -1.55
N SER A 22 -10.38 6.08 -0.78
CA SER A 22 -11.30 5.33 0.07
C SER A 22 -12.72 5.41 -0.51
N LYS A 23 -13.71 4.97 0.26
CA LYS A 23 -15.12 5.20 -0.08
C LYS A 23 -15.47 6.70 -0.09
N ASP A 24 -14.87 7.46 0.81
CA ASP A 24 -15.30 8.83 1.14
C ASP A 24 -14.31 9.90 0.62
N ASP A 25 -13.04 9.52 0.40
CA ASP A 25 -11.96 10.44 0.04
C ASP A 25 -11.20 9.96 -1.20
N ASP A 26 -10.92 10.87 -2.14
CA ASP A 26 -9.97 10.64 -3.23
C ASP A 26 -8.65 11.36 -2.91
N LEU A 27 -7.55 10.61 -2.81
CA LEU A 27 -6.23 11.16 -2.51
C LEU A 27 -5.47 11.60 -3.77
N GLY A 28 -6.05 11.38 -4.95
CA GLY A 28 -5.50 11.76 -6.25
C GLY A 28 -4.33 10.89 -6.73
N GLN A 29 -3.79 11.28 -7.87
CA GLN A 29 -2.66 10.62 -8.52
C GLN A 29 -1.32 11.20 -8.04
N HIS A 30 -0.34 10.33 -7.84
CA HIS A 30 1.01 10.64 -7.41
C HIS A 30 2.00 9.87 -8.28
N LEU A 31 3.04 10.55 -8.76
CA LEU A 31 4.17 9.92 -9.45
C LEU A 31 5.29 9.71 -8.42
N LEU A 32 5.73 8.47 -8.26
CA LEU A 32 6.82 8.09 -7.36
C LEU A 32 8.01 7.57 -8.16
N HIS A 33 9.14 8.27 -8.07
CA HIS A 33 10.41 7.76 -8.55
C HIS A 33 10.91 6.60 -7.66
N ILE A 34 11.91 5.85 -8.15
CA ILE A 34 12.51 4.75 -7.37
C ILE A 34 12.89 5.22 -5.94
N ASN A 35 12.55 4.41 -4.94
CA ASN A 35 12.74 4.66 -3.51
C ASN A 35 11.93 5.84 -2.92
N GLN A 36 11.15 6.58 -3.71
CA GLN A 36 10.23 7.57 -3.16
C GLN A 36 9.02 6.88 -2.54
N SER A 37 8.42 7.56 -1.56
CA SER A 37 7.28 7.05 -0.81
C SER A 37 6.13 8.05 -0.81
N PHE A 38 4.93 7.57 -1.11
CA PHE A 38 3.69 8.26 -0.79
C PHE A 38 3.28 7.93 0.64
N LYS A 39 2.69 8.90 1.35
CA LYS A 39 2.20 8.73 2.72
C LYS A 39 0.75 9.19 2.81
N MET A 40 -0.10 8.35 3.36
CA MET A 40 -1.43 8.74 3.81
C MET A 40 -1.57 8.48 5.31
N ARG A 41 -2.38 9.32 5.97
CA ARG A 41 -2.60 9.25 7.41
C ARG A 41 -4.06 9.52 7.73
N PHE A 42 -4.69 8.60 8.45
CA PHE A 42 -6.12 8.65 8.75
C PHE A 42 -6.43 8.13 10.16
N GLN A 43 -7.70 8.22 10.56
CA GLN A 43 -8.22 7.55 11.74
C GLN A 43 -9.08 6.37 11.30
N THR A 44 -8.95 5.25 11.99
CA THR A 44 -9.80 4.08 11.74
C THR A 44 -11.19 4.33 12.27
N ASN A 45 -12.20 3.93 11.50
CA ASN A 45 -13.60 4.03 11.92
C ASN A 45 -14.00 2.77 12.70
N LEU A 46 -14.46 2.94 13.94
CA LEU A 46 -14.88 1.82 14.79
C LEU A 46 -16.19 1.14 14.34
N PHE A 47 -17.00 1.80 13.50
CA PHE A 47 -18.36 1.34 13.17
C PHE A 47 -18.53 0.71 11.78
N TYR A 48 -17.74 1.13 10.78
CA TYR A 48 -17.95 0.74 9.37
C TYR A 48 -16.72 0.11 8.70
N GLY A 49 -15.59 0.03 9.41
CA GLY A 49 -14.31 -0.37 8.84
C GLY A 49 -13.71 0.72 7.94
N THR A 50 -12.38 0.79 7.89
CA THR A 50 -11.65 1.69 6.99
C THR A 50 -10.98 0.88 5.88
N LEU A 51 -11.23 1.27 4.63
CA LEU A 51 -10.64 0.67 3.43
C LEU A 51 -10.02 1.77 2.57
N PHE A 52 -8.74 1.61 2.24
CA PHE A 52 -8.04 2.38 1.21
C PHE A 52 -7.51 1.43 0.15
N PHE A 53 -7.82 1.74 -1.10
CA PHE A 53 -7.41 0.98 -2.27
C PHE A 53 -6.72 1.90 -3.26
N CYS A 54 -5.71 1.36 -3.95
CA CYS A 54 -4.95 2.13 -4.92
C CYS A 54 -4.84 1.38 -6.24
N SER A 55 -4.70 2.14 -7.33
CA SER A 55 -4.21 1.65 -8.60
C SER A 55 -2.72 1.95 -8.75
N PHE A 56 -2.02 1.06 -9.42
CA PHE A 56 -0.58 1.06 -9.64
C PHE A 56 -0.32 0.84 -11.12
N GLU A 57 0.43 1.73 -11.74
CA GLU A 57 0.80 1.65 -13.14
C GLU A 57 2.25 2.11 -13.31
N TRP A 58 3.01 1.40 -14.12
CA TRP A 58 4.39 1.75 -14.45
C TRP A 58 4.72 1.38 -15.89
N GLY A 59 5.55 2.20 -16.54
CA GLY A 59 5.91 2.01 -17.95
C GLY A 59 4.66 1.91 -18.85
N ASN A 60 4.62 0.88 -19.69
CA ASN A 60 3.46 0.53 -20.54
C ASN A 60 2.73 -0.72 -20.02
N GLY A 61 2.81 -0.98 -18.71
CA GLY A 61 2.18 -2.13 -18.07
C GLY A 61 0.66 -1.96 -17.91
N PRO A 62 -0.04 -3.02 -17.47
CA PRO A 62 -1.43 -2.90 -17.07
C PRO A 62 -1.58 -2.06 -15.80
N VAL A 63 -2.77 -1.47 -15.62
CA VAL A 63 -3.16 -0.90 -14.33
C VAL A 63 -3.52 -2.04 -13.38
N LEU A 64 -2.84 -2.11 -12.24
CA LEU A 64 -3.04 -3.12 -11.21
C LEU A 64 -3.63 -2.49 -9.96
N HIS A 65 -4.36 -3.27 -9.17
CA HIS A 65 -5.08 -2.79 -8.00
C HIS A 65 -4.67 -3.53 -6.74
N PHE A 66 -4.66 -2.82 -5.62
CA PHE A 66 -4.45 -3.41 -4.31
C PHE A 66 -5.09 -2.58 -3.20
N ASP A 67 -5.62 -3.27 -2.20
CA ASP A 67 -6.12 -2.65 -0.97
C ASP A 67 -4.94 -2.41 -0.03
N VAL A 68 -4.42 -1.18 0.00
CA VAL A 68 -3.25 -0.80 0.80
C VAL A 68 -3.56 -0.65 2.28
N TYR A 69 -4.84 -0.57 2.64
CA TYR A 69 -5.30 -0.74 4.00
C TYR A 69 -6.71 -1.30 4.02
N ASP A 70 -6.89 -2.43 4.70
CA ASP A 70 -8.20 -2.98 5.06
C ASP A 70 -8.18 -3.18 6.57
N GLN A 71 -9.04 -2.48 7.30
CA GLN A 71 -9.06 -2.55 8.76
C GLN A 71 -9.25 -3.99 9.28
N ILE A 72 -10.11 -4.80 8.66
CA ILE A 72 -10.32 -6.20 9.08
C ILE A 72 -9.05 -7.01 8.85
N ARG A 73 -8.37 -6.77 7.73
CA ARG A 73 -7.12 -7.47 7.39
C ARG A 73 -5.93 -6.99 8.20
N ASP A 74 -5.82 -5.70 8.50
CA ASP A 74 -4.55 -5.04 8.85
C ASP A 74 -4.50 -4.48 10.27
N GLU A 75 -5.63 -4.37 10.96
CA GLU A 75 -5.66 -3.92 12.34
C GLU A 75 -4.72 -4.78 13.20
N ASN A 76 -3.83 -4.12 13.94
CA ASN A 76 -2.78 -4.73 14.77
C ASN A 76 -1.73 -5.60 14.03
N LYS A 77 -1.71 -5.63 12.69
CA LYS A 77 -0.68 -6.35 11.92
C LYS A 77 0.53 -5.50 11.55
N CYS A 78 0.36 -4.19 11.50
CA CYS A 78 1.45 -3.26 11.21
C CYS A 78 2.15 -2.82 12.51
N ASP A 79 3.45 -2.51 12.40
CA ASP A 79 4.26 -2.03 13.52
C ASP A 79 3.77 -0.64 13.97
N ASP A 80 3.32 -0.52 15.23
CA ASP A 80 2.79 0.72 15.82
C ASP A 80 1.77 1.48 14.94
N ASN A 81 0.85 0.76 14.29
CA ASN A 81 -0.11 1.31 13.32
C ASN A 81 0.53 1.99 12.09
N VAL A 82 1.77 1.65 11.77
CA VAL A 82 2.52 2.12 10.60
C VAL A 82 2.70 0.98 9.62
N CYS A 83 1.88 0.95 8.58
CA CYS A 83 2.00 -0.01 7.49
C CYS A 83 2.96 0.52 6.41
N LYS A 84 4.04 -0.20 6.13
CA LYS A 84 5.02 0.17 5.10
C LYS A 84 4.99 -0.84 3.96
N TRP A 85 4.39 -0.45 2.85
CA TRP A 85 4.33 -1.23 1.62
C TRP A 85 5.50 -0.89 0.70
N TYR A 86 6.11 -1.92 0.12
CA TYR A 86 7.13 -1.83 -0.90
C TYR A 86 6.58 -2.48 -2.16
N VAL A 87 6.41 -1.70 -3.22
CA VAL A 87 5.79 -2.15 -4.46
C VAL A 87 6.84 -2.84 -5.32
N HIS A 88 6.59 -4.11 -5.63
CA HIS A 88 7.34 -4.93 -6.58
C HIS A 88 6.44 -5.32 -7.75
N LYS A 89 7.01 -5.80 -8.86
CA LYS A 89 6.21 -6.21 -10.04
C LYS A 89 5.20 -7.31 -9.72
N ASP A 90 5.58 -8.25 -8.87
CA ASP A 90 4.73 -9.39 -8.48
C ASP A 90 3.69 -9.04 -7.41
N GLY A 91 3.81 -7.87 -6.79
CA GLY A 91 2.87 -7.42 -5.76
C GLY A 91 3.52 -6.56 -4.67
N PRO A 92 2.70 -5.89 -3.83
CA PRO A 92 3.19 -5.14 -2.69
C PRO A 92 3.60 -6.06 -1.53
N CYS A 93 4.71 -5.73 -0.88
CA CYS A 93 5.21 -6.46 0.29
C CYS A 93 5.33 -5.55 1.51
N ARG A 94 5.12 -6.08 2.72
CA ARG A 94 5.34 -5.35 3.98
C ARG A 94 5.90 -6.25 5.07
N TYR A 95 6.49 -5.63 6.09
CA TYR A 95 6.86 -6.32 7.33
C TYR A 95 5.62 -6.49 8.22
N GLU A 96 5.48 -7.66 8.83
CA GLU A 96 4.44 -7.97 9.82
C GLU A 96 5.14 -8.49 11.09
N PRO A 97 5.23 -7.70 12.17
CA PRO A 97 5.95 -8.07 13.40
C PRO A 97 5.48 -9.36 14.07
N GLN A 98 4.30 -9.85 13.71
CA GLN A 98 3.69 -11.05 14.29
C GLN A 98 4.14 -12.32 13.56
N LEU A 99 4.81 -12.19 12.41
CA LEU A 99 5.45 -13.32 11.74
C LEU A 99 6.80 -13.52 12.42
N ASP A 100 7.13 -14.76 12.81
CA ASP A 100 8.45 -15.16 13.30
C ASP A 100 9.49 -15.17 12.15
N SER A 101 9.51 -14.11 11.34
CA SER A 101 10.37 -13.94 10.18
C SER A 101 10.78 -12.49 10.04
N SER A 102 12.04 -12.28 9.63
CA SER A 102 12.54 -10.97 9.21
C SER A 102 12.08 -10.59 7.79
N ASP A 103 11.52 -11.53 7.04
CA ASP A 103 11.15 -11.32 5.65
C ASP A 103 9.85 -10.53 5.53
N ARG A 104 9.76 -9.74 4.46
CA ARG A 104 8.51 -9.06 4.12
C ARG A 104 7.53 -10.07 3.53
N LYS A 105 6.30 -10.07 4.04
CA LYS A 105 5.20 -10.79 3.44
C LYS A 105 4.73 -10.05 2.19
N CYS A 106 4.68 -10.75 1.07
CA CYS A 106 4.19 -10.24 -0.21
C CYS A 106 2.76 -10.71 -0.46
N TYR A 107 2.00 -9.84 -1.12
CA TYR A 107 0.60 -10.08 -1.44
C TYR A 107 0.42 -10.00 -2.96
N PRO A 108 -0.38 -10.89 -3.57
CA PRO A 108 -0.70 -10.77 -4.99
C PRO A 108 -1.54 -9.51 -5.24
N TRP A 109 -1.47 -9.01 -6.47
CA TRP A 109 -2.41 -8.01 -6.97
C TRP A 109 -3.86 -8.53 -6.93
N ASN A 110 -4.82 -7.61 -6.80
CA ASN A 110 -6.24 -7.96 -6.86
C ASN A 110 -6.61 -8.42 -8.30
N HIS A 111 -7.48 -9.43 -8.39
CA HIS A 111 -8.04 -9.95 -9.64
C HIS A 111 -9.36 -9.26 -10.03
#